data_AF-A0A0J7KWD2-F1
#
_entry.id   AF-A0A0J7KWD2-F1
#
_cell.length_a   1.000
_cell.length_b   1.000
_cell.length_c   1.000
_cell.angle_alpha   90.00
_cell.angle_beta   90.00
_cell.angle_gamma   90.00
#
_symmetry.space_group_name_H-M   'P 1'
#
loop_
_entity.id
_entity.type
_entity.pdbx_description
1 polymer ?
#
loop_
_entity_poly.entity_id
_entity_poly.type
_entity_poly.pdbx_seq_one_letter_code
_entity_poly.pdbx_strand_id
1 'polypeptide(L)'
;MPILVVPMIEEPPINHTIGGVCVFDESARRRRDVVSFLDPGSYVEEYILDRVQEERDQRLHRRQATRSMIRPPDAPIEFFSGLPFDWSPMVRGQLLASYSYGNVPGNFIGGWLSLRYGPRRAVLWTSILAALISLVSPFLAQYHWGLLLSSRIIIGITGGVTFPACHTMVAKWAPPHERARFIWSLLGGTFGTILTYPMIAGIAENINWECGWYIPSLLMLAWIFVWALLAYDSPVEHPGITAEEKDYILTLIICHFGNLFLLFFYQNSLMLYLTKALGFQLTKGGAAAGAPWGARMLFGFFFSWAGDTIKRRQFISITLLRKLATIFSHLLPGVFLVLVGYVGCDFVLANVFLFFALGFNGAALISNLSNNQDLAPNFAGFLYGIMNTIGSSSGMIIPPIVEEIAGKYGNPIDRWQILFWIGAAVCIGSMIVFLFGGSGNIQSWNELRPINRPKDDVEARQINLEPSDNIAQT
;
A
#
# COMPACT_ATOMS: atom_id res chain seq x y z
N MET A 1 -0.65 -18.14 4.02
CA MET A 1 0.72 -18.30 3.48
C MET A 1 0.94 -19.71 2.89
N PRO A 2 0.26 -20.11 1.79
CA PRO A 2 0.64 -21.35 1.08
C PRO A 2 2.00 -21.20 0.38
N ILE A 3 2.34 -19.96 0.00
CA ILE A 3 3.56 -19.60 -0.74
C ILE A 3 4.88 -19.96 -0.04
N LEU A 4 4.90 -20.11 1.29
CA LEU A 4 6.14 -20.46 2.01
C LEU A 4 6.54 -21.94 1.86
N VAL A 5 5.57 -22.80 1.51
CA VAL A 5 5.79 -24.23 1.29
C VAL A 5 6.21 -24.50 -0.16
N VAL A 6 5.88 -23.59 -1.08
CA VAL A 6 6.13 -23.78 -2.52
C VAL A 6 7.63 -23.89 -2.83
N PRO A 7 8.52 -23.01 -2.33
CA PRO A 7 9.96 -23.11 -2.58
C PRO A 7 10.65 -24.28 -1.87
N MET A 8 9.94 -24.98 -0.97
CA MET A 8 10.49 -26.11 -0.21
C MET A 8 10.35 -27.44 -0.95
N ILE A 9 9.54 -27.50 -2.00
CA ILE A 9 9.16 -28.74 -2.66
C ILE A 9 9.66 -28.68 -4.10
N GLU A 10 10.31 -29.75 -4.55
CA GLU A 10 10.76 -29.82 -5.93
C GLU A 10 9.57 -29.80 -6.90
N GLU A 11 9.68 -29.01 -7.97
CA GLU A 11 8.73 -29.08 -9.06
C GLU A 11 9.08 -30.27 -9.96
N PRO A 12 8.12 -31.18 -10.26
CA PRO A 12 8.40 -32.26 -11.18
C PRO A 12 8.80 -31.68 -12.54
N PRO A 13 9.78 -32.27 -13.25
CA PRO A 13 10.19 -31.79 -14.56
C PRO A 13 8.97 -31.71 -15.48
N ILE A 14 8.79 -30.56 -16.11
CA ILE A 14 7.76 -30.36 -17.12
C ILE A 14 8.13 -31.24 -18.31
N ASN A 15 7.55 -32.43 -18.39
CA ASN A 15 7.55 -33.19 -19.63
C ASN A 15 6.72 -32.40 -20.64
N HIS A 16 7.39 -31.75 -21.59
CA HIS A 16 6.79 -31.09 -22.75
C HIS A 16 6.13 -32.11 -23.71
N THR A 17 5.24 -32.98 -23.22
CA THR A 17 4.45 -33.90 -24.06
C THR A 17 3.15 -34.32 -23.38
N ILE A 18 2.42 -33.37 -22.77
CA ILE A 18 0.98 -33.57 -22.54
C ILE A 18 0.29 -32.29 -23.01
N GLY A 19 -0.35 -32.40 -24.19
CA GLY A 19 -0.96 -31.29 -24.91
C GLY A 19 -1.98 -30.55 -24.06
N GLY A 20 -1.93 -29.21 -24.10
CA GLY A 20 -2.94 -28.39 -23.45
C GLY A 20 -2.61 -26.93 -23.16
N VAL A 21 -1.46 -26.38 -23.57
CA VAL A 21 -1.16 -24.94 -23.35
C VAL A 21 -0.57 -24.32 -24.61
N CYS A 22 -1.16 -23.20 -25.05
CA CYS A 22 -0.67 -22.41 -26.19
C CYS A 22 0.60 -21.65 -25.78
N VAL A 23 1.68 -21.84 -26.55
CA VAL A 23 2.86 -20.97 -26.52
C VAL A 23 2.66 -19.88 -27.57
N PHE A 24 2.91 -18.62 -27.19
CA PHE A 24 2.95 -17.49 -28.12
C PHE A 24 4.15 -17.66 -29.05
N ASP A 25 3.91 -18.05 -30.29
CA ASP A 25 4.96 -18.35 -31.27
C ASP A 25 5.37 -17.08 -32.05
N GLU A 26 6.40 -16.37 -31.59
CA GLU A 26 7.07 -15.31 -32.35
C GLU A 26 7.89 -15.84 -33.55
N SER A 27 8.21 -17.14 -33.59
CA SER A 27 9.03 -17.74 -34.66
C SER A 27 8.26 -17.87 -35.99
N ALA A 28 6.94 -17.99 -35.92
CA ALA A 28 6.07 -18.00 -37.10
C ALA A 28 5.97 -16.63 -37.81
N ARG A 29 6.34 -15.54 -37.12
CA ARG A 29 6.39 -14.19 -37.71
C ARG A 29 7.74 -13.91 -38.36
N ARG A 30 8.86 -14.29 -37.72
CA ARG A 30 10.20 -14.21 -38.34
C ARG A 30 10.33 -15.06 -39.60
N ARG A 31 9.70 -16.24 -39.65
CA ARG A 31 9.65 -17.08 -40.86
C ARG A 31 8.99 -16.44 -42.07
N ARG A 32 8.24 -15.35 -41.90
CA ARG A 32 7.54 -14.65 -43.01
C ARG A 32 8.32 -13.46 -43.58
N ASP A 33 9.28 -12.91 -42.84
CA ASP A 33 9.91 -11.62 -43.18
C ASP A 33 11.30 -11.76 -43.83
N VAL A 34 11.85 -12.97 -43.98
CA VAL A 34 13.22 -13.18 -44.50
C VAL A 34 13.25 -14.25 -45.60
N VAL A 35 12.45 -14.08 -46.64
CA VAL A 35 12.61 -14.82 -47.90
C VAL A 35 13.08 -13.83 -48.97
N SER A 36 14.38 -13.55 -48.98
CA SER A 36 15.01 -12.87 -50.12
C SER A 36 15.11 -13.88 -51.26
N PHE A 37 14.33 -13.68 -52.33
CA PHE A 37 14.30 -14.54 -53.51
C PHE A 37 15.67 -14.69 -54.22
N LEU A 38 16.65 -13.85 -53.89
CA LEU A 38 17.94 -13.76 -54.57
C LEU A 38 19.08 -14.53 -53.88
N ASP A 39 18.87 -15.14 -52.71
CA ASP A 39 19.89 -15.95 -52.04
C ASP A 39 19.27 -17.18 -51.33
N PRO A 40 19.15 -18.33 -52.03
CA PRO A 40 18.64 -19.57 -51.43
C PRO A 40 19.59 -20.18 -50.37
N GLY A 41 20.86 -19.75 -50.32
CA GLY A 41 21.88 -20.31 -49.44
C GLY A 41 21.75 -19.84 -48.00
N SER A 42 21.30 -18.59 -47.80
CA SER A 42 21.14 -17.99 -46.46
C SER A 42 20.11 -18.74 -45.60
N TYR A 43 19.09 -19.34 -46.21
CA TYR A 43 18.06 -20.13 -45.52
C TYR A 43 18.67 -21.38 -44.86
N VAL A 44 19.60 -22.05 -45.55
CA VAL A 44 20.22 -23.28 -45.04
C VAL A 44 21.18 -22.93 -43.91
N GLU A 45 21.93 -21.84 -44.04
CA GLU A 45 22.87 -21.39 -43.01
C GLU A 45 22.15 -20.96 -41.72
N GLU A 46 21.06 -20.19 -41.83
CA GLU A 46 20.25 -19.78 -40.68
C GLU A 46 19.49 -20.96 -40.06
N TYR A 47 18.97 -21.90 -40.87
CA TYR A 47 18.33 -23.13 -40.39
C TYR A 47 19.31 -24.03 -39.61
N ILE A 48 20.56 -24.15 -40.09
CA ILE A 48 21.61 -24.90 -39.40
C ILE A 48 21.99 -24.18 -38.10
N LEU A 49 22.11 -22.85 -38.11
CA LEU A 49 22.42 -22.07 -36.92
C LEU A 49 21.33 -22.21 -35.85
N ASP A 50 20.05 -22.14 -36.21
CA ASP A 50 18.92 -22.34 -35.29
C ASP A 50 18.89 -23.77 -34.73
N ARG A 51 19.12 -24.79 -35.58
CA ARG A 51 19.23 -26.20 -35.14
C ARG A 51 20.37 -26.41 -34.15
N VAL A 52 21.53 -25.79 -34.40
CA VAL A 52 22.70 -25.87 -33.52
C VAL A 52 22.44 -25.12 -32.21
N GLN A 53 21.74 -23.99 -32.25
CA GLN A 53 21.34 -23.22 -31.08
C GLN A 53 20.34 -24.02 -30.21
N GLU A 54 19.30 -24.63 -30.82
CA GLU A 54 18.35 -25.52 -30.14
C GLU A 54 19.04 -26.72 -29.49
N GLU A 55 19.96 -27.39 -30.19
CA GLU A 55 20.72 -28.49 -29.59
C GLU A 55 21.60 -28.03 -28.44
N ARG A 56 22.18 -26.82 -28.52
CA ARG A 56 23.02 -26.25 -27.46
C ARG A 56 22.19 -25.89 -26.23
N ASP A 57 21.01 -25.33 -26.43
CA ASP A 57 20.05 -25.00 -25.38
C ASP A 57 19.45 -26.26 -24.74
N GLN A 58 19.16 -27.30 -25.53
CA GLN A 58 18.75 -28.60 -25.00
C GLN A 58 19.86 -29.28 -24.19
N ARG A 59 21.12 -29.17 -24.60
CA ARG A 59 22.27 -29.68 -23.84
C ARG A 59 22.51 -28.87 -22.56
N LEU A 60 22.30 -27.55 -22.60
CA LEU A 60 22.34 -26.67 -21.42
C LEU A 60 21.21 -27.00 -20.44
N HIS A 61 19.99 -27.21 -20.93
CA HIS A 61 18.85 -27.66 -20.11
C HIS A 61 19.06 -29.06 -19.53
N ARG A 62 19.62 -30.03 -20.28
CA ARG A 62 19.99 -31.34 -19.71
C ARG A 62 21.08 -31.20 -18.63
N ARG A 63 22.08 -30.34 -18.84
CA ARG A 63 23.10 -30.04 -17.83
C ARG A 63 22.55 -29.33 -16.59
N GLN A 64 21.55 -28.46 -16.74
CA GLN A 64 20.86 -27.79 -15.62
C GLN A 64 19.90 -28.74 -14.88
N ALA A 65 19.17 -29.60 -15.58
CA ALA A 65 18.29 -30.61 -15.00
C ALA A 65 19.05 -31.68 -14.19
N THR A 66 20.35 -31.87 -14.45
CA THR A 66 21.21 -32.74 -13.63
C THR A 66 21.70 -32.06 -12.33
N ARG A 67 21.27 -30.82 -12.05
CA ARG A 67 21.74 -30.01 -10.90
C ARG A 67 20.64 -29.65 -9.88
N SER A 68 19.42 -30.21 -9.95
CA SER A 68 18.51 -30.16 -8.79
C SER A 68 18.93 -31.21 -7.77
N MET A 69 19.80 -30.84 -6.83
CA MET A 69 20.15 -31.72 -5.71
C MET A 69 18.97 -31.72 -4.73
N ILE A 70 18.22 -32.83 -4.71
CA ILE A 70 17.14 -33.09 -3.75
C ILE A 70 17.78 -33.45 -2.40
N ARG A 71 17.15 -33.07 -1.29
CA ARG A 71 17.60 -33.53 0.04
C ARG A 71 17.38 -35.05 0.20
N PRO A 72 18.42 -35.83 0.58
CA PRO A 72 18.26 -37.25 0.89
C PRO A 72 17.30 -37.47 2.08
N PRO A 73 16.47 -38.52 2.09
CA PRO A 73 15.53 -38.81 3.19
C PRO A 73 16.21 -38.99 4.56
N ASP A 74 17.44 -39.51 4.57
CA ASP A 74 18.21 -39.83 5.79
C ASP A 74 19.30 -38.77 6.11
N ALA A 75 19.24 -37.59 5.49
CA ALA A 75 20.24 -36.55 5.69
C ALA A 75 20.20 -35.97 7.11
N PRO A 76 21.37 -35.63 7.72
CA PRO A 76 21.41 -34.97 9.01
C PRO A 76 20.70 -33.61 8.98
N ILE A 77 20.35 -33.09 10.16
CA ILE A 77 19.71 -31.78 10.29
C ILE A 77 20.75 -30.70 9.99
N GLU A 78 20.54 -29.97 8.90
CA GLU A 78 21.39 -28.87 8.46
C GLU A 78 20.55 -27.60 8.31
N PHE A 79 20.98 -26.52 8.95
CA PHE A 79 20.36 -25.22 8.79
C PHE A 79 20.89 -24.56 7.52
N PHE A 80 20.00 -23.93 6.74
CA PHE A 80 20.35 -23.20 5.49
C PHE A 80 20.92 -24.09 4.38
N SER A 81 20.47 -25.35 4.33
CA SER A 81 20.84 -26.30 3.28
C SER A 81 20.36 -25.88 1.90
N GLY A 82 19.22 -25.17 1.81
CA GLY A 82 18.62 -24.72 0.54
C GLY A 82 18.08 -25.83 -0.36
N LEU A 83 18.27 -27.11 0.01
CA LEU A 83 17.83 -28.26 -0.79
C LEU A 83 16.31 -28.46 -0.61
N PRO A 84 15.54 -28.62 -1.70
CA PRO A 84 14.12 -28.92 -1.62
C PRO A 84 13.87 -30.37 -1.18
N PHE A 85 12.68 -30.60 -0.63
CA PHE A 85 12.19 -31.92 -0.24
C PHE A 85 11.41 -32.57 -1.40
N ASP A 86 11.66 -33.87 -1.62
CA ASP A 86 10.85 -34.71 -2.51
C ASP A 86 9.67 -35.30 -1.73
N TRP A 87 8.57 -34.55 -1.66
CA TRP A 87 7.31 -34.99 -1.06
C TRP A 87 6.28 -35.27 -2.14
N SER A 88 5.48 -36.33 -1.93
CA SER A 88 4.44 -36.72 -2.88
C SER A 88 3.44 -35.56 -3.15
N PRO A 89 2.85 -35.49 -4.35
CA PRO A 89 1.87 -34.46 -4.70
C PRO A 89 0.69 -34.37 -3.71
N MET A 90 0.30 -35.51 -3.12
CA MET A 90 -0.72 -35.57 -2.07
C MET A 90 -0.27 -34.82 -0.82
N VAL A 91 0.95 -35.05 -0.34
CA VAL A 91 1.51 -34.36 0.84
C VAL A 91 1.65 -32.86 0.56
N ARG A 92 2.09 -32.47 -0.64
CA ARG A 92 2.12 -31.06 -1.08
C ARG A 92 0.75 -30.41 -0.98
N GLY A 93 -0.29 -31.07 -1.52
CA GLY A 93 -1.67 -30.58 -1.43
C GLY A 93 -2.16 -30.42 0.02
N GLN A 94 -1.87 -31.40 0.88
CA GLN A 94 -2.24 -31.34 2.29
C GLN A 94 -1.50 -30.23 3.06
N LEU A 95 -0.20 -30.02 2.80
CA LEU A 95 0.56 -28.92 3.41
C LEU A 95 0.05 -27.55 2.98
N LEU A 96 -0.34 -27.38 1.71
CA LEU A 96 -0.95 -26.14 1.22
C LEU A 96 -2.33 -25.88 1.87
N ALA A 97 -3.14 -26.94 2.06
CA ALA A 97 -4.47 -26.86 2.67
C ALA A 97 -4.45 -26.72 4.20
N SER A 98 -3.39 -27.20 4.87
CA SER A 98 -3.28 -27.29 6.33
C SER A 98 -3.49 -25.97 7.07
N TYR A 99 -3.12 -24.84 6.46
CA TYR A 99 -3.42 -23.51 7.00
C TYR A 99 -4.93 -23.28 7.14
N SER A 100 -5.71 -23.68 6.13
CA SER A 100 -7.16 -23.50 6.13
C SER A 100 -7.85 -24.39 7.16
N TYR A 101 -7.32 -25.59 7.43
CA TYR A 101 -7.82 -26.47 8.49
C TYR A 101 -7.78 -25.80 9.86
N GLY A 102 -6.74 -25.00 10.13
CA GLY A 102 -6.65 -24.20 11.36
C GLY A 102 -7.43 -22.89 11.30
N ASN A 103 -7.45 -22.22 10.16
CA ASN A 103 -8.07 -20.90 10.03
C ASN A 103 -9.58 -20.91 10.31
N VAL A 104 -10.30 -21.92 9.81
CA VAL A 104 -11.75 -22.07 10.00
C VAL A 104 -12.14 -22.06 11.49
N PRO A 105 -11.64 -22.97 12.35
CA PRO A 105 -11.92 -22.92 13.78
C PRO A 105 -11.29 -21.68 14.46
N GLY A 106 -10.14 -21.20 13.95
CA GLY A 106 -9.49 -19.98 14.43
C GLY A 106 -10.41 -18.74 14.35
N ASN A 107 -11.23 -18.61 13.31
CA ASN A 107 -12.20 -17.51 13.18
C ASN A 107 -13.23 -17.51 14.32
N PHE A 108 -13.72 -18.68 14.72
CA PHE A 108 -14.66 -18.80 15.83
C PHE A 108 -14.00 -18.47 17.17
N ILE A 109 -12.81 -19.05 17.41
CA ILE A 109 -12.00 -18.79 18.61
C ILE A 109 -11.66 -17.30 18.72
N GLY A 110 -11.36 -16.64 17.60
CA GLY A 110 -11.04 -15.22 17.56
C GLY A 110 -12.21 -14.33 17.95
N GLY A 111 -13.42 -14.66 17.48
CA GLY A 111 -14.64 -14.00 17.92
C GLY A 111 -14.81 -14.09 19.44
N TRP A 112 -14.71 -15.30 19.99
CA TRP A 112 -14.84 -15.55 21.43
C TRP A 112 -13.75 -14.84 22.27
N LEU A 113 -12.48 -14.93 21.86
CA LEU A 113 -11.35 -14.26 22.54
C LEU A 113 -11.50 -12.74 22.53
N SER A 114 -11.94 -12.17 21.41
CA SER A 114 -12.10 -10.72 21.27
C SER A 114 -13.19 -10.15 22.20
N LEU A 115 -14.24 -10.94 22.45
CA LEU A 115 -15.33 -10.57 23.37
C LEU A 115 -14.90 -10.68 24.84
N ARG A 116 -14.16 -11.73 25.19
CA ARG A 116 -13.81 -12.03 26.60
C ARG A 116 -12.58 -11.29 27.12
N TYR A 117 -11.53 -11.18 26.30
CA TYR A 117 -10.22 -10.66 26.72
C TYR A 117 -9.81 -9.36 26.01
N GLY A 118 -10.62 -8.88 25.07
CA GLY A 118 -10.36 -7.68 24.28
C GLY A 118 -9.63 -7.98 22.96
N PRO A 119 -9.99 -7.29 21.85
CA PRO A 119 -9.42 -7.53 20.53
C PRO A 119 -7.91 -7.26 20.44
N ARG A 120 -7.38 -6.24 21.13
CA ARG A 120 -5.94 -5.91 21.15
C ARG A 120 -5.12 -7.08 21.65
N ARG A 121 -5.48 -7.63 22.83
CA ARG A 121 -4.76 -8.73 23.47
C ARG A 121 -4.89 -10.02 22.68
N ALA A 122 -6.06 -10.27 22.08
CA ALA A 122 -6.29 -11.42 21.22
C ALA A 122 -5.36 -11.39 19.99
N VAL A 123 -5.26 -10.25 19.28
CA VAL A 123 -4.33 -10.10 18.14
C VAL A 123 -2.88 -10.19 18.59
N LEU A 124 -2.51 -9.57 19.71
CA LEU A 124 -1.13 -9.56 20.21
C LEU A 124 -0.60 -10.97 20.49
N TRP A 125 -1.28 -11.73 21.35
CA TRP A 125 -0.80 -13.05 21.77
C TRP A 125 -0.81 -14.08 20.65
N THR A 126 -1.85 -14.04 19.79
CA THR A 126 -1.94 -14.97 18.66
C THR A 126 -0.90 -14.68 17.59
N SER A 127 -0.61 -13.41 17.33
CA SER A 127 0.44 -13.02 16.37
C SER A 127 1.84 -13.37 16.87
N ILE A 128 2.12 -13.23 18.18
CA ILE A 128 3.38 -13.68 18.79
C ILE A 128 3.54 -15.19 18.60
N LEU A 129 2.51 -15.96 18.96
CA LEU A 129 2.53 -17.41 18.82
C LEU A 129 2.71 -17.84 17.34
N ALA A 130 2.03 -17.17 16.41
CA ALA A 130 2.17 -17.41 14.97
C ALA A 130 3.62 -17.17 14.50
N ALA A 131 4.24 -16.07 14.92
CA ALA A 131 5.61 -15.74 14.52
C ALA A 131 6.63 -16.73 15.08
N LEU A 132 6.50 -17.13 16.36
CA LEU A 132 7.39 -18.11 16.99
C LEU A 132 7.31 -19.49 16.30
N ILE A 133 6.09 -19.97 16.01
CA ILE A 133 5.90 -21.26 15.33
C ILE A 133 6.40 -21.18 13.88
N SER A 134 6.29 -20.02 13.24
CA SER A 134 6.81 -19.78 11.89
C SER A 134 8.33 -19.80 11.86
N LEU A 135 9.02 -19.27 12.88
CA LEU A 135 10.48 -19.38 13.03
C LEU A 135 10.96 -20.83 13.18
N VAL A 136 10.18 -21.66 13.89
CA VAL A 136 10.54 -23.07 14.13
C VAL A 136 10.12 -23.98 12.96
N SER A 137 9.29 -23.51 12.03
CA SER A 137 8.72 -24.31 10.93
C SER A 137 9.77 -24.94 9.99
N PRO A 138 10.86 -24.25 9.56
CA PRO A 138 11.92 -24.87 8.75
C PRO A 138 12.62 -26.03 9.45
N PHE A 139 12.78 -25.95 10.78
CA PHE A 139 13.37 -27.01 11.58
C PHE A 139 12.44 -28.24 11.66
N LEU A 140 11.15 -28.02 11.89
CA LEU A 140 10.14 -29.10 11.92
C LEU A 140 10.01 -29.83 10.58
N ALA A 141 10.18 -29.11 9.47
CA ALA A 141 10.18 -29.68 8.13
C ALA A 141 11.29 -30.71 7.92
N GLN A 142 12.43 -30.57 8.61
CA GLN A 142 13.56 -31.49 8.49
C GLN A 142 13.32 -32.84 9.17
N TYR A 143 12.47 -32.87 10.21
CA TYR A 143 12.16 -34.12 10.92
C TYR A 143 11.09 -34.93 10.20
N HIS A 144 9.95 -34.29 9.93
CA HIS A 144 8.82 -34.98 9.32
C HIS A 144 7.80 -33.97 8.77
N TRP A 145 7.26 -34.23 7.58
CA TRP A 145 6.24 -33.40 6.95
C TRP A 145 4.98 -33.25 7.84
N GLY A 146 4.67 -34.23 8.69
CA GLY A 146 3.56 -34.18 9.64
C GLY A 146 3.73 -33.16 10.77
N LEU A 147 4.98 -32.88 11.19
CA LEU A 147 5.26 -31.82 12.17
C LEU A 147 5.11 -30.43 11.54
N LEU A 148 5.53 -30.28 10.28
CA LEU A 148 5.27 -29.09 9.49
C LEU A 148 3.77 -28.88 9.26
N LEU A 149 3.02 -29.95 8.97
CA LEU A 149 1.57 -29.90 8.85
C LEU A 149 0.91 -29.42 10.16
N SER A 150 1.34 -29.95 11.30
CA SER A 150 0.84 -29.52 12.61
C SER A 150 1.15 -28.05 12.90
N SER A 151 2.37 -27.59 12.60
CA SER A 151 2.76 -26.19 12.80
C SER A 151 1.93 -25.23 11.93
N ARG A 152 1.61 -25.65 10.70
CA ARG A 152 0.75 -24.90 9.77
C ARG A 152 -0.69 -24.80 10.25
N ILE A 153 -1.24 -25.86 10.83
CA ILE A 153 -2.57 -25.82 11.46
C ILE A 153 -2.57 -24.82 12.62
N ILE A 154 -1.56 -24.83 13.48
CA ILE A 154 -1.51 -23.88 14.61
C ILE A 154 -1.40 -22.43 14.11
N ILE A 155 -0.59 -22.18 13.07
CA ILE A 155 -0.50 -20.86 12.42
C ILE A 155 -1.82 -20.47 11.73
N GLY A 156 -2.56 -21.46 11.22
CA GLY A 156 -3.93 -21.29 10.74
C GLY A 156 -4.85 -20.80 11.85
N ILE A 157 -4.85 -21.46 13.01
CA ILE A 157 -5.68 -21.12 14.16
C ILE A 157 -5.37 -19.71 14.64
N THR A 158 -4.10 -19.38 14.85
CA THR A 158 -3.70 -18.05 15.32
C THR A 158 -3.98 -16.96 14.29
N GLY A 159 -3.73 -17.21 12.99
CA GLY A 159 -4.07 -16.28 11.92
C GLY A 159 -5.58 -16.09 11.71
N GLY A 160 -6.40 -17.10 12.04
CA GLY A 160 -7.86 -17.01 12.03
C GLY A 160 -8.41 -16.06 13.10
N VAL A 161 -7.66 -15.79 14.17
CA VAL A 161 -8.12 -14.88 15.23
C VAL A 161 -8.09 -13.40 14.81
N THR A 162 -7.18 -13.05 13.90
CA THR A 162 -6.89 -11.66 13.55
C THR A 162 -8.08 -10.93 12.94
N PHE A 163 -8.74 -11.52 11.94
CA PHE A 163 -9.87 -10.87 11.25
C PHE A 163 -11.06 -10.60 12.19
N PRO A 164 -11.61 -11.58 12.93
CA PRO A 164 -12.67 -11.35 13.90
C PRO A 164 -12.29 -10.30 14.96
N ALA A 165 -11.06 -10.35 15.49
CA ALA A 165 -10.61 -9.39 16.50
C ALA A 165 -10.49 -7.96 15.92
N CYS A 166 -9.97 -7.82 14.70
CA CYS A 166 -9.97 -6.55 13.98
C CYS A 166 -11.39 -6.03 13.78
N HIS A 167 -12.34 -6.86 13.33
CA HIS A 167 -13.75 -6.47 13.19
C HIS A 167 -14.37 -6.00 14.52
N THR A 168 -14.07 -6.68 15.64
CA THR A 168 -14.47 -6.24 16.99
C THR A 168 -13.84 -4.90 17.37
N MET A 169 -12.58 -4.67 17.03
CA MET A 169 -11.90 -3.40 17.27
C MET A 169 -12.50 -2.27 16.43
N VAL A 170 -12.70 -2.50 15.12
CA VAL A 170 -13.39 -1.57 14.23
C VAL A 170 -14.80 -1.25 14.74
N ALA A 171 -15.50 -2.24 15.29
CA ALA A 171 -16.84 -2.03 15.84
C ALA A 171 -16.85 -1.06 17.02
N LYS A 172 -15.77 -1.00 17.81
CA LYS A 172 -15.59 -0.07 18.95
C LYS A 172 -15.02 1.29 18.54
N TRP A 173 -14.17 1.33 17.51
CA TRP A 173 -13.43 2.53 17.08
C TRP A 173 -14.14 3.34 16.01
N ALA A 174 -14.86 2.69 15.10
CA ALA A 174 -15.53 3.34 14.01
C ALA A 174 -17.01 3.54 14.34
N PRO A 175 -17.51 4.79 14.28
CA PRO A 175 -18.94 5.05 14.36
C PRO A 175 -19.70 4.25 13.29
N PRO A 176 -20.95 3.82 13.54
CA PRO A 176 -21.69 2.91 12.66
C PRO A 176 -21.73 3.33 11.18
N HIS A 177 -21.76 4.64 10.90
CA HIS A 177 -21.80 5.21 9.55
C HIS A 177 -20.43 5.26 8.82
N GLU A 178 -19.31 5.07 9.53
CA GLU A 178 -17.95 5.03 8.95
C GLU A 178 -17.28 3.66 9.05
N ARG A 179 -17.98 2.70 9.66
CA ARG A 179 -17.50 1.34 9.87
C ARG A 179 -17.04 0.68 8.57
N ALA A 180 -17.72 0.90 7.45
CA ALA A 180 -17.30 0.35 6.16
C ALA A 180 -15.93 0.88 5.68
N ARG A 181 -15.62 2.16 5.91
CA ARG A 181 -14.32 2.77 5.54
C ARG A 181 -13.19 2.23 6.42
N PHE A 182 -13.49 2.00 7.69
CA PHE A 182 -12.54 1.43 8.63
C PHE A 182 -12.39 -0.10 8.44
N ILE A 183 -13.42 -0.81 7.97
CA ILE A 183 -13.31 -2.21 7.52
C ILE A 183 -12.46 -2.28 6.25
N TRP A 184 -12.54 -1.29 5.35
CA TRP A 184 -11.72 -1.27 4.15
C TRP A 184 -10.21 -1.21 4.44
N SER A 185 -9.79 -0.57 5.55
CA SER A 185 -8.37 -0.62 5.97
C SER A 185 -7.89 -2.04 6.36
N LEU A 186 -8.82 -2.96 6.66
CA LEU A 186 -8.50 -4.38 6.89
C LEU A 186 -8.09 -5.11 5.59
N LEU A 187 -8.29 -4.51 4.41
CA LEU A 187 -7.74 -5.01 3.15
C LEU A 187 -6.20 -4.93 3.09
N GLY A 188 -5.54 -4.36 4.10
CA GLY A 188 -4.08 -4.46 4.27
C GLY A 188 -3.54 -5.90 4.18
N GLY A 189 -4.35 -6.93 4.49
CA GLY A 189 -3.98 -8.33 4.24
C GLY A 189 -3.73 -8.66 2.76
N THR A 190 -4.49 -8.08 1.85
CA THR A 190 -4.29 -8.23 0.40
C THR A 190 -3.03 -7.52 -0.05
N PHE A 191 -2.76 -6.32 0.46
CA PHE A 191 -1.50 -5.59 0.21
C PHE A 191 -0.27 -6.35 0.73
N GLY A 192 -0.37 -6.92 1.93
CA GLY A 192 0.66 -7.78 2.49
C GLY A 192 0.97 -8.95 1.56
N THR A 193 -0.06 -9.56 0.95
CA THR A 193 0.10 -10.65 -0.02
C THR A 193 0.85 -10.20 -1.28
N ILE A 194 0.50 -9.03 -1.83
CA ILE A 194 1.14 -8.44 -3.01
C ILE A 194 2.65 -8.26 -2.80
N LEU A 195 3.07 -7.86 -1.59
CA LEU A 195 4.48 -7.66 -1.27
C LEU A 195 5.18 -8.98 -0.88
N THR A 196 4.48 -9.83 -0.14
CA THR A 196 5.05 -11.05 0.44
C THR A 196 5.37 -12.10 -0.62
N TYR A 197 4.59 -12.20 -1.69
CA TYR A 197 4.81 -13.21 -2.73
C TYR A 197 6.10 -12.96 -3.52
N PRO A 198 6.33 -11.76 -4.11
CA PRO A 198 7.60 -11.44 -4.75
C PRO A 198 8.78 -11.46 -3.76
N MET A 199 8.56 -11.01 -2.51
CA MET A 199 9.61 -11.05 -1.49
C MET A 199 10.08 -12.48 -1.21
N ILE A 200 9.15 -13.43 -0.99
CA ILE A 200 9.50 -14.84 -0.74
C ILE A 200 10.12 -15.48 -1.97
N ALA A 201 9.58 -15.21 -3.17
CA ALA A 201 10.15 -15.71 -4.43
C ALA A 201 11.60 -15.23 -4.61
N GLY A 202 11.84 -13.91 -4.47
CA GLY A 202 13.18 -13.35 -4.59
C GLY A 202 14.16 -13.82 -3.51
N ILE A 203 13.70 -14.05 -2.27
CA ILE A 203 14.54 -14.62 -1.20
C ILE A 203 14.90 -16.09 -1.49
N ALA A 204 13.94 -16.87 -1.98
CA ALA A 204 14.16 -18.27 -2.31
C ALA A 204 15.12 -18.44 -3.51
N GLU A 205 15.02 -17.57 -4.52
CA GLU A 205 15.89 -17.61 -5.71
C GLU A 205 17.33 -17.16 -5.42
N ASN A 206 17.52 -16.12 -4.59
CA ASN A 206 18.83 -15.49 -4.40
C ASN A 206 19.59 -15.97 -3.15
N ILE A 207 18.88 -16.46 -2.13
CA ILE A 207 19.48 -16.84 -0.85
C ILE A 207 19.23 -18.32 -0.58
N ASN A 208 18.03 -18.64 -0.07
CA ASN A 208 17.63 -19.98 0.40
C ASN A 208 16.14 -19.95 0.76
N TRP A 209 15.44 -21.07 0.61
CA TRP A 209 14.01 -21.15 0.96
C TRP A 209 13.77 -20.99 2.46
N GLU A 210 14.72 -21.40 3.32
CA GLU A 210 14.61 -21.28 4.78
C GLU A 210 14.52 -19.81 5.21
N CYS A 211 15.24 -18.92 4.52
CA CYS A 211 15.21 -17.47 4.77
C CYS A 211 13.83 -16.87 4.49
N GLY A 212 13.05 -17.47 3.59
CA GLY A 212 11.66 -17.11 3.32
C GLY A 212 10.77 -17.27 4.56
N TRP A 213 11.15 -18.12 5.52
CA TRP A 213 10.44 -18.30 6.79
C TRP A 213 10.94 -17.36 7.89
N TYR A 214 12.26 -17.18 7.99
CA TYR A 214 12.86 -16.38 9.06
C TYR A 214 12.60 -14.89 8.91
N ILE A 215 12.81 -14.33 7.71
CA ILE A 215 12.72 -12.88 7.46
C ILE A 215 11.30 -12.36 7.72
N PRO A 216 10.22 -12.94 7.16
CA PRO A 216 8.86 -12.46 7.44
C PRO A 216 8.45 -12.66 8.89
N SER A 217 8.93 -13.71 9.56
CA SER A 217 8.65 -13.94 10.99
C SER A 217 9.29 -12.88 11.89
N LEU A 218 10.52 -12.45 11.59
CA LEU A 218 11.19 -11.37 12.31
C LEU A 218 10.53 -10.01 12.04
N LEU A 219 10.13 -9.73 10.80
CA LEU A 219 9.36 -8.54 10.45
C LEU A 219 8.01 -8.50 11.18
N MET A 220 7.34 -9.66 11.30
CA MET A 220 6.11 -9.79 12.06
C MET A 220 6.34 -9.48 13.55
N LEU A 221 7.41 -9.98 14.17
CA LEU A 221 7.75 -9.67 15.57
C LEU A 221 8.02 -8.16 15.78
N ALA A 222 8.74 -7.52 14.85
CA ALA A 222 8.96 -6.08 14.89
C ALA A 222 7.64 -5.29 14.79
N TRP A 223 6.74 -5.71 13.89
CA TRP A 223 5.41 -5.12 13.77
C TRP A 223 4.54 -5.32 15.04
N ILE A 224 4.57 -6.52 15.63
CA ILE A 224 3.87 -6.83 16.88
C ILE A 224 4.35 -5.93 18.02
N PHE A 225 5.64 -5.63 18.09
CA PHE A 225 6.19 -4.69 19.07
C PHE A 225 5.59 -3.29 18.89
N VAL A 226 5.49 -2.80 17.65
CA VAL A 226 4.83 -1.51 17.33
C VAL A 226 3.34 -1.55 17.68
N TRP A 227 2.64 -2.65 17.35
CA TRP A 227 1.23 -2.85 17.69
C TRP A 227 0.99 -2.84 19.20
N ALA A 228 1.88 -3.45 19.98
CA ALA A 228 1.79 -3.47 21.44
C ALA A 228 1.82 -2.06 22.04
N LEU A 229 2.55 -1.12 21.42
CA LEU A 229 2.68 0.26 21.86
C LEU A 229 1.51 1.15 21.39
N LEU A 230 1.01 0.96 20.16
CA LEU A 230 0.08 1.91 19.51
C LEU A 230 -1.40 1.49 19.55
N ALA A 231 -1.72 0.21 19.68
CA ALA A 231 -3.11 -0.25 19.62
C ALA A 231 -3.82 -0.12 20.97
N TYR A 232 -5.05 0.41 20.99
CA TYR A 232 -5.92 0.44 22.17
C TYR A 232 -7.29 -0.18 21.85
N ASP A 233 -7.99 -0.71 22.85
CA ASP A 233 -9.22 -1.50 22.64
C ASP A 233 -10.46 -0.65 22.34
N SER A 234 -10.48 0.62 22.75
CA SER A 234 -11.60 1.53 22.50
C SER A 234 -11.15 3.01 22.45
N PRO A 235 -11.91 3.88 21.76
CA PRO A 235 -11.64 5.32 21.72
C PRO A 235 -11.93 6.03 23.06
N VAL A 236 -12.56 5.37 24.03
CA VAL A 236 -12.81 5.87 25.40
C VAL A 236 -11.62 5.60 26.32
N GLU A 237 -10.88 4.51 26.07
CA GLU A 237 -9.56 4.24 26.66
C GLU A 237 -8.44 4.95 25.89
N HIS A 238 -8.75 5.43 24.68
CA HIS A 238 -7.91 6.36 23.94
C HIS A 238 -8.10 7.76 24.51
N PRO A 239 -7.05 8.45 25.00
CA PRO A 239 -7.20 9.62 25.86
C PRO A 239 -7.85 10.91 25.28
N GLY A 240 -8.56 10.92 24.13
CA GLY A 240 -9.60 11.94 23.84
C GLY A 240 -9.83 12.45 22.40
N ILE A 241 -10.96 12.08 21.74
CA ILE A 241 -11.45 12.74 20.50
C ILE A 241 -13.01 12.91 20.52
N THR A 242 -13.55 14.08 20.10
CA THR A 242 -14.98 14.50 20.07
C THR A 242 -15.61 14.49 18.64
N ALA A 243 -16.93 14.73 18.49
CA ALA A 243 -17.68 14.49 17.24
C ALA A 243 -17.46 15.54 16.13
N GLU A 244 -17.33 16.81 16.50
CA GLU A 244 -16.95 17.89 15.58
C GLU A 244 -15.55 17.64 14.99
N GLU A 245 -14.72 16.93 15.75
CA GLU A 245 -13.32 16.70 15.40
C GLU A 245 -13.12 15.78 14.23
N LYS A 246 -14.02 14.80 14.15
CA LYS A 246 -14.06 13.80 13.12
C LYS A 246 -14.43 14.37 11.76
N ASP A 247 -15.37 15.31 11.70
CA ASP A 247 -15.83 15.91 10.44
C ASP A 247 -14.75 16.77 9.80
N TYR A 248 -14.00 17.52 10.60
CA TYR A 248 -12.86 18.30 10.11
C TYR A 248 -11.72 17.40 9.60
N ILE A 249 -11.45 16.28 10.28
CA ILE A 249 -10.45 15.30 9.85
C ILE A 249 -10.89 14.61 8.55
N LEU A 250 -12.14 14.16 8.46
CA LEU A 250 -12.64 13.42 7.30
C LEU A 250 -12.72 14.28 6.04
N THR A 251 -13.24 15.50 6.17
CA THR A 251 -13.35 16.42 5.02
C THR A 251 -11.97 16.76 4.47
N LEU A 252 -10.97 16.91 5.35
CA LEU A 252 -9.58 17.09 4.97
C LEU A 252 -8.99 15.83 4.31
N ILE A 253 -9.26 14.62 4.82
CA ILE A 253 -8.82 13.36 4.19
C ILE A 253 -9.38 13.22 2.78
N ILE A 254 -10.67 13.49 2.58
CA ILE A 254 -11.32 13.41 1.26
C ILE A 254 -10.69 14.43 0.30
N CYS A 255 -10.49 15.66 0.75
CA CYS A 255 -9.81 16.69 -0.01
C CYS A 255 -8.38 16.27 -0.41
N HIS A 256 -7.63 15.65 0.50
CA HIS A 256 -6.30 15.14 0.23
C HIS A 256 -6.30 13.94 -0.73
N PHE A 257 -7.30 13.06 -0.62
CA PHE A 257 -7.49 11.95 -1.55
C PHE A 257 -7.70 12.44 -2.97
N GLY A 258 -8.59 13.41 -3.20
CA GLY A 258 -8.82 13.94 -4.56
C GLY A 258 -7.57 14.57 -5.17
N ASN A 259 -6.76 15.27 -4.36
CA ASN A 259 -5.48 15.80 -4.80
C ASN A 259 -4.46 14.70 -5.15
N LEU A 260 -4.29 13.67 -4.30
CA LEU A 260 -3.37 12.57 -4.61
C LEU A 260 -3.87 11.71 -5.78
N PHE A 261 -5.19 11.53 -5.92
CA PHE A 261 -5.78 10.89 -7.09
C PHE A 261 -5.41 11.63 -8.36
N LEU A 262 -5.57 12.96 -8.40
CA LEU A 262 -5.15 13.77 -9.54
C LEU A 262 -3.65 13.61 -9.81
N LEU A 263 -2.79 13.76 -8.79
CA LEU A 263 -1.33 13.69 -8.96
C LEU A 263 -0.86 12.33 -9.47
N PHE A 264 -1.39 11.24 -8.93
CA PHE A 264 -1.06 9.90 -9.38
C PHE A 264 -1.71 9.56 -10.73
N PHE A 265 -2.87 10.14 -11.03
CA PHE A 265 -3.50 9.97 -12.34
C PHE A 265 -2.62 10.61 -13.41
N TYR A 266 -2.10 11.81 -13.16
CA TYR A 266 -1.06 12.42 -13.98
C TYR A 266 0.20 11.57 -14.04
N GLN A 267 0.79 11.23 -12.90
CA GLN A 267 2.07 10.52 -12.87
C GLN A 267 2.03 9.18 -13.62
N ASN A 268 0.97 8.40 -13.44
CA ASN A 268 0.87 7.06 -14.01
C ASN A 268 0.29 7.04 -15.43
N SER A 269 -0.58 7.99 -15.77
CA SER A 269 -1.35 7.94 -17.02
C SER A 269 -0.87 8.95 -18.07
N LEU A 270 -0.14 10.01 -17.69
CA LEU A 270 0.32 11.05 -18.62
C LEU A 270 1.19 10.48 -19.73
N MET A 271 2.21 9.69 -19.38
CA MET A 271 3.11 9.10 -20.38
C MET A 271 2.38 8.12 -21.29
N LEU A 272 1.43 7.36 -20.75
CA LEU A 272 0.63 6.42 -21.53
C LEU A 272 -0.28 7.19 -22.52
N TYR A 273 -0.94 8.25 -22.08
CA TYR A 273 -1.76 9.10 -22.94
C TYR A 273 -0.94 9.75 -24.07
N LEU A 274 0.16 10.43 -23.73
CA LEU A 274 1.00 11.13 -24.71
C LEU A 274 1.58 10.18 -25.77
N THR A 275 1.92 8.95 -25.39
CA THR A 275 2.62 8.02 -26.29
C THR A 275 1.67 7.07 -27.02
N LYS A 276 0.62 6.58 -26.36
CA LYS A 276 -0.30 5.59 -26.92
C LYS A 276 -1.55 6.22 -27.53
N ALA A 277 -2.10 7.29 -26.95
CA ALA A 277 -3.28 7.95 -27.50
C ALA A 277 -2.89 9.01 -28.55
N LEU A 278 -1.86 9.82 -28.26
CA LEU A 278 -1.39 10.88 -29.18
C LEU A 278 -0.23 10.44 -30.10
N GLY A 279 0.35 9.25 -29.89
CA GLY A 279 1.38 8.69 -30.77
C GLY A 279 2.77 9.37 -30.69
N PHE A 280 3.07 10.08 -29.60
CA PHE A 280 4.29 10.88 -29.50
C PHE A 280 5.53 10.03 -29.12
N GLN A 281 6.66 10.26 -29.79
CA GLN A 281 7.94 9.57 -29.50
C GLN A 281 8.65 10.20 -28.30
N LEU A 282 8.93 9.42 -27.25
CA LEU A 282 9.56 9.89 -26.00
C LEU A 282 10.89 10.65 -26.21
N THR A 283 11.67 10.30 -27.24
CA THR A 283 13.00 10.86 -27.51
C THR A 283 12.98 12.36 -27.82
N LYS A 284 11.82 12.93 -28.20
CA LYS A 284 11.63 14.38 -28.39
C LYS A 284 10.73 15.02 -27.31
N GLY A 285 10.31 14.26 -26.29
CA GLY A 285 9.15 14.57 -25.44
C GLY A 285 9.39 14.69 -23.94
N GLY A 286 10.62 14.45 -23.47
CA GLY A 286 10.95 14.55 -22.03
C GLY A 286 10.63 15.94 -21.45
N ALA A 287 10.88 17.01 -22.22
CA ALA A 287 10.54 18.37 -21.83
C ALA A 287 9.02 18.60 -21.70
N ALA A 288 8.22 18.03 -22.61
CA ALA A 288 6.76 18.14 -22.57
C ALA A 288 6.17 17.38 -21.37
N ALA A 289 6.71 16.19 -21.05
CA ALA A 289 6.30 15.42 -19.87
C ALA A 289 6.67 16.10 -18.54
N GLY A 290 7.80 16.82 -18.50
CA GLY A 290 8.25 17.57 -17.31
C GLY A 290 7.55 18.92 -17.11
N ALA A 291 7.01 19.52 -18.18
CA ALA A 291 6.45 20.87 -18.14
C ALA A 291 5.29 21.04 -17.14
N PRO A 292 4.30 20.13 -17.02
CA PRO A 292 3.25 20.21 -16.00
C PRO A 292 3.80 20.23 -14.57
N TRP A 293 4.84 19.43 -14.28
CA TRP A 293 5.45 19.38 -12.96
C TRP A 293 6.24 20.66 -12.65
N GLY A 294 6.90 21.24 -13.66
CA GLY A 294 7.50 22.56 -13.55
C GLY A 294 6.45 23.65 -13.29
N ALA A 295 5.32 23.60 -13.99
CA ALA A 295 4.19 24.51 -13.78
C ALA A 295 3.67 24.44 -12.34
N ARG A 296 3.46 23.23 -11.83
CA ARG A 296 3.02 22.97 -10.45
C ARG A 296 3.96 23.65 -9.45
N MET A 297 5.27 23.52 -9.65
CA MET A 297 6.27 24.12 -8.76
C MET A 297 6.21 25.65 -8.78
N LEU A 298 6.16 26.26 -9.97
CA LEU A 298 6.12 27.72 -10.13
C LEU A 298 4.83 28.33 -9.58
N PHE A 299 3.68 27.76 -9.93
CA PHE A 299 2.39 28.23 -9.46
C PHE A 299 2.24 27.96 -7.96
N GLY A 300 2.73 26.82 -7.47
CA GLY A 300 2.78 26.48 -6.06
C GLY A 300 3.54 27.52 -5.23
N PHE A 301 4.72 27.97 -5.70
CA PHE A 301 5.46 29.08 -5.09
C PHE A 301 4.63 30.38 -5.06
N PHE A 302 4.02 30.75 -6.18
CA PHE A 302 3.18 31.95 -6.28
C PHE A 302 1.98 31.90 -5.32
N PHE A 303 1.23 30.80 -5.30
CA PHE A 303 0.09 30.61 -4.40
C PHE A 303 0.52 30.59 -2.93
N SER A 304 1.68 30.01 -2.63
CA SER A 304 2.23 30.00 -1.27
C SER A 304 2.58 31.41 -0.80
N TRP A 305 3.31 32.17 -1.62
CA TRP A 305 3.65 33.57 -1.33
C TRP A 305 2.40 34.47 -1.19
N ALA A 306 1.42 34.30 -2.07
CA ALA A 306 0.16 35.02 -2.01
C ALA A 306 -0.63 34.64 -0.74
N GLY A 307 -0.73 33.34 -0.43
CA GLY A 307 -1.39 32.82 0.76
C GLY A 307 -0.80 33.36 2.06
N ASP A 308 0.53 33.36 2.17
CA ASP A 308 1.24 33.89 3.34
C ASP A 308 1.05 35.40 3.49
N THR A 309 1.05 36.13 2.37
CA THR A 309 0.80 37.58 2.38
C THR A 309 -0.63 37.90 2.83
N ILE A 310 -1.62 37.15 2.35
CA ILE A 310 -3.02 37.27 2.78
C ILE A 310 -3.18 36.93 4.26
N LYS A 311 -2.54 35.84 4.72
CA LYS A 311 -2.54 35.41 6.14
C LYS A 311 -1.90 36.48 7.03
N ARG A 312 -0.76 37.05 6.64
CA ARG A 312 -0.06 38.12 7.40
C ARG A 312 -0.86 39.41 7.49
N ARG A 313 -1.56 39.80 6.42
CA ARG A 313 -2.40 41.01 6.40
C ARG A 313 -3.77 40.81 7.04
N GLN A 314 -4.11 39.58 7.44
CA GLN A 314 -5.40 39.23 8.08
C GLN A 314 -6.63 39.67 7.26
N PHE A 315 -6.51 39.68 5.93
CA PHE A 315 -7.61 40.13 5.06
C PHE A 315 -8.83 39.20 5.10
N ILE A 316 -8.61 37.90 5.29
CA ILE A 316 -9.65 36.87 5.35
C ILE A 316 -9.29 35.82 6.41
N SER A 317 -10.30 35.07 6.87
CA SER A 317 -10.07 33.95 7.78
C SER A 317 -9.27 32.82 7.10
N ILE A 318 -8.53 32.04 7.90
CA ILE A 318 -7.75 30.90 7.40
C ILE A 318 -8.67 29.88 6.73
N THR A 319 -9.84 29.59 7.33
CA THR A 319 -10.85 28.72 6.72
C THR A 319 -11.29 29.19 5.34
N LEU A 320 -11.55 30.48 5.15
CA LEU A 320 -11.94 31.02 3.85
C LEU A 320 -10.77 30.93 2.86
N LEU A 321 -9.54 31.23 3.29
CA LEU A 321 -8.33 31.07 2.46
C LEU A 321 -8.17 29.62 1.98
N ARG A 322 -8.29 28.63 2.89
CA ARG A 322 -8.16 27.21 2.54
C ARG A 322 -9.23 26.79 1.54
N LYS A 323 -10.49 27.18 1.77
CA LYS A 323 -11.62 26.87 0.85
C LYS A 323 -11.42 27.47 -0.54
N LEU A 324 -11.04 28.75 -0.63
CA LEU A 324 -10.74 29.41 -1.90
C LEU A 324 -9.57 28.74 -2.63
N ALA A 325 -8.50 28.40 -1.91
CA ALA A 325 -7.36 27.69 -2.47
C ALA A 325 -7.74 26.30 -3.01
N THR A 326 -8.71 25.60 -2.40
CA THR A 326 -9.21 24.31 -2.90
C THR A 326 -9.91 24.44 -4.25
N ILE A 327 -10.58 25.58 -4.51
CA ILE A 327 -11.17 25.86 -5.83
C ILE A 327 -10.09 25.89 -6.91
N PHE A 328 -9.00 26.60 -6.67
CA PHE A 328 -7.86 26.63 -7.59
C PHE A 328 -7.20 25.26 -7.72
N SER A 329 -7.05 24.52 -6.61
CA SER A 329 -6.29 23.26 -6.63
C SER A 329 -7.07 22.05 -7.16
N HIS A 330 -8.40 22.12 -7.26
CA HIS A 330 -9.22 20.97 -7.65
C HIS A 330 -10.24 21.26 -8.76
N LEU A 331 -10.89 22.44 -8.77
CA LEU A 331 -11.86 22.77 -9.81
C LEU A 331 -11.18 23.01 -11.15
N LEU A 332 -10.23 23.95 -11.19
CA LEU A 332 -9.53 24.29 -12.43
C LEU A 332 -8.79 23.08 -13.01
N PRO A 333 -8.06 22.26 -12.22
CA PRO A 333 -7.43 21.06 -12.75
C PRO A 333 -8.43 20.04 -13.28
N GLY A 334 -9.58 19.87 -12.60
CA GLY A 334 -10.66 19.02 -13.10
C GLY A 334 -11.23 19.50 -14.44
N VAL A 335 -11.47 20.81 -14.58
CA VAL A 335 -11.94 21.41 -15.84
C VAL A 335 -10.92 21.20 -16.96
N PHE A 336 -9.65 21.52 -16.72
CA PHE A 336 -8.60 21.32 -17.73
C PHE A 336 -8.40 19.85 -18.09
N LEU A 337 -8.57 18.92 -17.13
CA LEU A 337 -8.50 17.48 -17.41
C LEU A 337 -9.61 17.05 -18.38
N VAL A 338 -10.83 17.52 -18.18
CA VAL A 338 -11.95 17.27 -19.11
C VAL A 338 -11.65 17.88 -20.48
N LEU A 339 -11.15 19.12 -20.53
CA LEU A 339 -10.83 19.79 -21.80
C LEU A 339 -9.79 19.02 -22.61
N VAL A 340 -8.76 18.43 -21.98
CA VAL A 340 -7.76 17.57 -22.65
C VAL A 340 -8.41 16.43 -23.41
N GLY A 341 -9.47 15.83 -22.87
CA GLY A 341 -10.21 14.76 -23.54
C GLY A 341 -10.79 15.17 -24.90
N TYR A 342 -11.09 16.45 -25.10
CA TYR A 342 -11.72 16.96 -26.32
C TYR A 342 -10.75 17.62 -27.31
N VAL A 343 -9.45 17.61 -27.01
CA VAL A 343 -8.42 18.20 -27.88
C VAL A 343 -8.18 17.39 -29.16
N GLY A 344 -8.55 16.10 -29.18
CA GLY A 344 -8.27 15.21 -30.30
C GLY A 344 -6.77 14.91 -30.39
N CYS A 345 -6.18 15.05 -31.58
CA CYS A 345 -4.76 14.73 -31.82
C CYS A 345 -3.81 15.93 -31.68
N ASP A 346 -4.29 17.10 -31.24
CA ASP A 346 -3.42 18.28 -31.07
C ASP A 346 -2.57 18.16 -29.79
N PHE A 347 -1.34 17.71 -30.00
CA PHE A 347 -0.36 17.53 -28.93
C PHE A 347 -0.04 18.83 -28.17
N VAL A 348 0.05 19.96 -28.87
CA VAL A 348 0.46 21.24 -28.25
C VAL A 348 -0.65 21.70 -27.33
N LEU A 349 -1.88 21.71 -27.80
CA LEU A 349 -3.03 22.13 -27.02
C LEU A 349 -3.28 21.21 -25.82
N ALA A 350 -3.08 19.90 -25.98
CA ALA A 350 -3.19 18.94 -24.87
C ALA A 350 -2.16 19.23 -23.77
N ASN A 351 -0.90 19.47 -24.15
CA ASN A 351 0.15 19.82 -23.18
C ASN A 351 -0.09 21.17 -22.50
N VAL A 352 -0.65 22.16 -23.20
CA VAL A 352 -1.03 23.46 -22.60
C VAL A 352 -2.08 23.26 -21.51
N PHE A 353 -3.13 22.49 -21.76
CA PHE A 353 -4.14 22.21 -20.73
C PHE A 353 -3.59 21.38 -19.57
N LEU A 354 -2.75 20.37 -19.85
CA LEU A 354 -2.08 19.58 -18.80
C LEU A 354 -1.12 20.45 -17.96
N PHE A 355 -0.44 21.42 -18.57
CA PHE A 355 0.41 22.40 -17.90
C PHE A 355 -0.40 23.25 -16.91
N PHE A 356 -1.51 23.84 -17.36
CA PHE A 356 -2.35 24.67 -16.49
C PHE A 356 -3.06 23.85 -15.42
N ALA A 357 -3.50 22.63 -15.73
CA ALA A 357 -4.10 21.75 -14.74
C ALA A 357 -3.17 21.47 -13.56
N LEU A 358 -1.93 21.02 -13.83
CA LEU A 358 -0.99 20.73 -12.74
C LEU A 358 -0.44 22.00 -12.10
N GLY A 359 -0.31 23.09 -12.87
CA GLY A 359 0.00 24.44 -12.39
C GLY A 359 -0.99 24.92 -11.33
N PHE A 360 -2.28 24.98 -11.65
CA PHE A 360 -3.30 25.39 -10.69
C PHE A 360 -3.44 24.43 -9.50
N ASN A 361 -3.19 23.12 -9.71
CA ASN A 361 -3.08 22.17 -8.61
C ASN A 361 -1.96 22.55 -7.61
N GLY A 362 -0.99 23.39 -7.98
CA GLY A 362 0.02 23.96 -7.07
C GLY A 362 -0.58 24.68 -5.85
N ALA A 363 -1.80 25.21 -5.95
CA ALA A 363 -2.56 25.76 -4.82
C ALA A 363 -2.90 24.70 -3.73
N ALA A 364 -2.67 23.41 -3.99
CA ALA A 364 -2.78 22.34 -2.99
C ALA A 364 -1.89 22.58 -1.77
N LEU A 365 -0.70 23.18 -1.97
CA LEU A 365 0.26 23.51 -0.91
C LEU A 365 -0.35 24.37 0.20
N ILE A 366 -1.22 25.31 -0.16
CA ILE A 366 -1.92 26.20 0.77
C ILE A 366 -3.39 25.80 0.99
N SER A 367 -3.88 24.68 0.47
CA SER A 367 -5.21 24.17 0.79
C SER A 367 -5.06 22.96 1.70
N ASN A 368 -5.19 21.76 1.16
CA ASN A 368 -5.21 20.52 1.94
C ASN A 368 -3.86 20.12 2.53
N LEU A 369 -2.72 20.46 1.91
CA LEU A 369 -1.40 20.02 2.37
C LEU A 369 -0.94 20.71 3.66
N SER A 370 -1.36 21.96 3.86
CA SER A 370 -1.06 22.74 5.07
C SER A 370 -2.18 22.71 6.10
N ASN A 371 -3.41 22.30 5.74
CA ASN A 371 -4.57 22.45 6.63
C ASN A 371 -4.51 21.56 7.87
N ASN A 372 -3.90 20.38 7.80
CA ASN A 372 -3.64 19.54 8.98
C ASN A 372 -2.80 20.27 10.04
N GLN A 373 -1.88 21.13 9.62
CA GLN A 373 -1.03 21.93 10.51
C GLN A 373 -1.82 23.08 11.15
N ASP A 374 -2.84 23.62 10.48
CA ASP A 374 -3.71 24.64 11.09
C ASP A 374 -4.79 24.00 11.99
N LEU A 375 -5.34 22.84 11.62
CA LEU A 375 -6.37 22.14 12.40
C LEU A 375 -5.82 21.65 13.74
N ALA A 376 -4.70 20.93 13.72
CA ALA A 376 -4.09 20.40 14.93
C ALA A 376 -2.55 20.40 14.82
N PRO A 377 -1.89 21.56 15.02
CA PRO A 377 -0.44 21.68 15.01
C PRO A 377 0.30 20.55 15.76
N ASN A 378 -0.18 20.15 16.94
CA ASN A 378 0.44 19.11 17.77
C ASN A 378 0.27 17.68 17.20
N PHE A 379 -0.76 17.45 16.38
CA PHE A 379 -1.08 16.17 15.74
C PHE A 379 -0.93 16.19 14.22
N ALA A 380 -0.30 17.24 13.67
CA ALA A 380 -0.28 17.51 12.24
C ALA A 380 0.36 16.36 11.44
N GLY A 381 1.44 15.76 11.97
CA GLY A 381 2.10 14.60 11.37
C GLY A 381 1.24 13.33 11.36
N PHE A 382 0.47 13.07 12.43
CA PHE A 382 -0.45 11.93 12.52
C PHE A 382 -1.63 12.08 11.55
N LEU A 383 -2.25 13.26 11.52
CA LEU A 383 -3.30 13.59 10.56
C LEU A 383 -2.78 13.49 9.12
N TYR A 384 -1.57 14.01 8.84
CA TYR A 384 -0.93 13.84 7.54
C TYR A 384 -0.74 12.36 7.18
N GLY A 385 -0.28 11.54 8.13
CA GLY A 385 -0.08 10.11 7.93
C GLY A 385 -1.36 9.40 7.50
N ILE A 386 -2.48 9.66 8.18
CA ILE A 386 -3.79 9.11 7.81
C ILE A 386 -4.23 9.61 6.43
N MET A 387 -4.18 10.92 6.22
CA MET A 387 -4.54 11.56 4.95
C MET A 387 -3.73 10.97 3.79
N ASN A 388 -2.42 10.89 3.93
CA ASN A 388 -1.50 10.41 2.91
C ASN A 388 -1.63 8.91 2.69
N THR A 389 -1.93 8.11 3.72
CA THR A 389 -2.18 6.66 3.55
C THR A 389 -3.42 6.42 2.70
N ILE A 390 -4.52 7.10 3.03
CA ILE A 390 -5.77 7.00 2.27
C ILE A 390 -5.58 7.58 0.87
N GLY A 391 -5.01 8.78 0.75
CA GLY A 391 -4.77 9.41 -0.55
C GLY A 391 -3.81 8.61 -1.43
N SER A 392 -2.78 7.97 -0.86
CA SER A 392 -1.82 7.18 -1.63
C SER A 392 -2.43 5.91 -2.24
N SER A 393 -3.52 5.40 -1.64
CA SER A 393 -4.24 4.25 -2.19
C SER A 393 -4.79 4.51 -3.61
N SER A 394 -5.00 5.77 -3.99
CA SER A 394 -5.38 6.14 -5.36
C SER A 394 -4.38 5.63 -6.40
N GLY A 395 -3.08 5.58 -6.07
CA GLY A 395 -2.01 5.13 -6.98
C GLY A 395 -2.12 3.65 -7.34
N MET A 396 -2.83 2.88 -6.52
CA MET A 396 -3.14 1.48 -6.79
C MET A 396 -4.44 1.29 -7.56
N ILE A 397 -5.36 2.25 -7.44
CA ILE A 397 -6.66 2.22 -8.13
C ILE A 397 -6.49 2.62 -9.60
N ILE A 398 -5.61 3.58 -9.88
CA ILE A 398 -5.49 4.20 -11.21
C ILE A 398 -5.00 3.23 -12.30
N PRO A 399 -3.88 2.48 -12.16
CA PRO A 399 -3.38 1.65 -13.25
C PRO A 399 -4.37 0.56 -13.71
N PRO A 400 -5.06 -0.19 -12.81
CA PRO A 400 -6.10 -1.13 -13.23
C PRO A 400 -7.28 -0.47 -13.96
N ILE A 401 -7.72 0.71 -13.52
CA ILE A 401 -8.81 1.45 -14.19
C ILE A 401 -8.40 1.89 -15.59
N VAL A 402 -7.18 2.42 -15.74
CA VAL A 402 -6.65 2.88 -17.03
C VAL A 402 -6.50 1.71 -18.00
N GLU A 403 -5.99 0.57 -17.53
CA GLU A 403 -5.84 -0.63 -18.35
C GLU A 403 -7.19 -1.16 -18.85
N GLU A 404 -8.18 -1.28 -17.97
CA GLU A 404 -9.50 -1.83 -18.35
C GLU A 404 -10.27 -0.88 -19.28
N ILE A 405 -10.17 0.44 -19.08
CA ILE A 405 -10.94 1.41 -19.88
C ILE A 405 -10.26 1.75 -21.21
N ALA A 406 -8.94 1.97 -21.20
CA ALA A 406 -8.19 2.41 -22.39
C ALA A 406 -7.23 1.34 -22.92
N GLY A 407 -6.44 0.70 -22.04
CA GLY A 407 -5.39 -0.25 -22.43
C GLY A 407 -5.91 -1.41 -23.29
N LYS A 408 -6.96 -2.08 -22.82
CA LYS A 408 -7.61 -3.24 -23.46
C LYS A 408 -8.15 -2.97 -24.87
N TYR A 409 -8.43 -1.71 -25.19
CA TYR A 409 -8.98 -1.28 -26.48
C TYR A 409 -7.94 -0.60 -27.36
N GLY A 410 -6.65 -0.63 -26.99
CA GLY A 410 -5.58 -0.01 -27.77
C GLY A 410 -5.45 1.51 -27.59
N ASN A 411 -5.93 2.06 -26.46
CA ASN A 411 -5.80 3.47 -26.07
C ASN A 411 -6.45 4.53 -26.99
N PRO A 412 -7.69 4.33 -27.49
CA PRO A 412 -8.36 5.34 -28.31
C PRO A 412 -8.80 6.56 -27.48
N ILE A 413 -8.90 7.73 -28.13
CA ILE A 413 -9.12 9.04 -27.46
C ILE A 413 -10.47 9.10 -26.72
N ASP A 414 -11.51 8.49 -27.26
CA ASP A 414 -12.85 8.41 -26.64
C ASP A 414 -12.84 7.69 -25.29
N ARG A 415 -11.98 6.66 -25.14
CA ARG A 415 -11.79 5.97 -23.85
C ARG A 415 -10.99 6.80 -22.86
N TRP A 416 -10.02 7.57 -23.34
CA TRP A 416 -9.28 8.52 -22.51
C TRP A 416 -10.16 9.66 -21.99
N GLN A 417 -11.16 10.11 -22.77
CA GLN A 417 -12.16 11.06 -22.30
C GLN A 417 -12.87 10.56 -21.04
N ILE A 418 -13.25 9.29 -20.99
CA ILE A 418 -13.89 8.68 -19.82
C ILE A 418 -12.95 8.73 -18.60
N LEU A 419 -11.67 8.37 -18.79
CA LEU A 419 -10.66 8.43 -17.73
C LEU A 419 -10.47 9.86 -17.18
N PHE A 420 -10.46 10.86 -18.05
CA PHE A 420 -10.37 12.26 -17.65
C PHE A 420 -11.61 12.75 -16.91
N TRP A 421 -12.81 12.34 -17.33
CA TRP A 421 -14.04 12.61 -16.60
C TRP A 421 -14.05 11.98 -15.20
N ILE A 422 -13.53 10.75 -15.05
CA ILE A 422 -13.37 10.10 -13.74
C ILE A 422 -12.42 10.93 -12.86
N GLY A 423 -11.25 11.30 -13.38
CA GLY A 423 -10.29 12.12 -12.64
C GLY A 423 -10.87 13.46 -12.22
N ALA A 424 -11.58 14.14 -13.11
CA ALA A 424 -12.25 15.40 -12.83
C ALA A 424 -13.36 15.25 -11.79
N ALA A 425 -14.18 14.21 -11.89
CA ALA A 425 -15.26 13.94 -10.94
C ALA A 425 -14.73 13.69 -9.53
N VAL A 426 -13.66 12.90 -9.37
CA VAL A 426 -13.03 12.64 -8.08
C VAL A 426 -12.45 13.94 -7.48
N CYS A 427 -11.78 14.74 -8.31
CA CYS A 427 -11.13 15.97 -7.88
C CYS A 427 -12.13 17.08 -7.51
N ILE A 428 -13.15 17.32 -8.35
CA ILE A 428 -14.20 18.31 -8.08
C ILE A 428 -15.10 17.85 -6.94
N GLY A 429 -15.41 16.55 -6.87
CA GLY A 429 -16.20 15.97 -5.79
C GLY A 429 -15.52 16.15 -4.42
N SER A 430 -14.21 15.89 -4.32
CA SER A 430 -13.48 16.09 -3.06
C SER A 430 -13.43 17.55 -2.64
N MET A 431 -13.32 18.48 -3.59
CA MET A 431 -13.40 19.91 -3.33
C MET A 431 -14.76 20.29 -2.74
N ILE A 432 -15.86 19.86 -3.36
CA ILE A 432 -17.22 20.20 -2.91
C ILE A 432 -17.39 19.80 -1.45
N VAL A 433 -16.99 18.57 -1.08
CA VAL A 433 -17.04 18.09 0.31
C VAL A 433 -16.26 18.99 1.25
N PHE A 434 -15.06 19.41 0.85
CA PHE A 434 -14.22 20.29 1.67
C PHE A 434 -14.75 21.73 1.77
N LEU A 435 -15.40 22.25 0.73
CA LEU A 435 -16.01 23.59 0.77
C LEU A 435 -17.13 23.67 1.81
N PHE A 436 -17.91 22.61 1.99
CA PHE A 436 -18.97 22.57 2.98
C PHE A 436 -18.45 22.24 4.38
N GLY A 437 -17.62 21.20 4.53
CA GLY A 437 -17.24 20.68 5.86
C GLY A 437 -15.83 21.05 6.36
N GLY A 438 -14.99 21.66 5.53
CA GLY A 438 -13.61 21.99 5.90
C GLY A 438 -13.52 23.19 6.85
N SER A 439 -12.56 23.13 7.78
CA SER A 439 -12.15 24.25 8.63
C SER A 439 -10.63 24.39 8.60
N GLY A 440 -10.14 25.60 8.88
CA GLY A 440 -8.74 25.91 9.13
C GLY A 440 -8.53 26.59 10.47
N ASN A 441 -9.51 26.54 11.38
CA ASN A 441 -9.34 27.00 12.75
C ASN A 441 -8.67 25.90 13.58
N ILE A 442 -7.84 26.30 14.55
CA ILE A 442 -7.26 25.37 15.52
C ILE A 442 -8.40 24.72 16.29
N GLN A 443 -8.25 23.43 16.50
CA GLN A 443 -9.28 22.56 17.00
C GLN A 443 -9.09 22.21 18.49
N SER A 444 -10.17 21.92 19.22
CA SER A 444 -10.15 21.72 20.69
C SER A 444 -9.23 20.60 21.15
N TRP A 445 -9.08 19.55 20.33
CA TRP A 445 -8.20 18.41 20.60
C TRP A 445 -6.75 18.66 20.23
N ASN A 446 -6.42 19.82 19.67
CA ASN A 446 -5.02 20.18 19.48
C ASN A 446 -4.28 20.25 20.82
N GLU A 447 -4.96 20.62 21.90
CA GLU A 447 -4.36 20.64 23.24
C GLU A 447 -4.30 19.24 23.83
N LEU A 448 -3.09 18.82 24.21
CA LEU A 448 -2.90 17.62 25.03
C LEU A 448 -3.52 17.90 26.40
N ARG A 449 -4.66 17.24 26.72
CA ARG A 449 -5.28 17.41 28.05
C ARG A 449 -4.20 17.19 29.12
N PRO A 450 -3.98 18.13 30.05
CA PRO A 450 -3.10 17.88 31.17
C PRO A 450 -3.68 16.69 31.93
N ILE A 451 -2.87 15.63 32.09
CA ILE A 451 -3.19 14.51 32.97
C ILE A 451 -3.53 15.13 34.32
N ASN A 452 -4.79 14.97 34.77
CA ASN A 452 -5.20 15.35 36.12
C ASN A 452 -4.24 14.69 37.10
N ARG A 453 -3.22 15.44 37.58
CA ARG A 453 -2.61 15.09 38.85
C ARG A 453 -3.74 15.24 39.88
N PRO A 454 -3.99 14.24 40.72
CA PRO A 454 -4.79 14.46 41.91
C PRO A 454 -4.22 15.71 42.60
N LYS A 455 -5.09 16.65 42.97
CA LYS A 455 -4.72 17.66 43.96
C LYS A 455 -4.51 16.89 45.26
N ASP A 456 -3.30 16.36 45.45
CA ASP A 456 -2.90 15.87 46.75
C ASP A 456 -2.56 17.08 47.60
N ASP A 457 -3.31 17.18 48.67
CA ASP A 457 -3.26 18.16 49.75
C ASP A 457 -1.89 18.17 50.43
N VAL A 458 -0.87 18.81 49.85
CA VAL A 458 0.41 19.06 50.53
C VAL A 458 0.98 20.41 50.09
N GLU A 459 0.56 21.47 50.77
CA GLU A 459 1.40 22.61 51.22
C GLU A 459 0.53 23.78 51.75
N ALA A 460 -0.30 23.47 52.75
CA ALA A 460 -0.69 24.46 53.76
C ALA A 460 -0.72 23.81 55.16
N ARG A 461 0.20 22.86 55.41
CA ARG A 461 0.80 22.75 56.75
C ARG A 461 1.87 23.83 56.85
N GLN A 462 1.43 25.10 56.90
CA GLN A 462 2.20 26.09 57.62
C GLN A 462 2.11 25.68 59.09
N ILE A 463 3.18 25.00 59.47
CA ILE A 463 3.58 24.72 60.83
C ILE A 463 3.37 26.00 61.65
N ASN A 464 2.44 25.90 62.61
CA ASN A 464 2.50 26.70 63.84
C ASN A 464 3.86 26.39 64.48
N LEU A 465 4.85 27.26 64.24
CA LEU A 465 5.97 27.45 65.14
C LEU A 465 5.69 28.77 65.86
N GLU A 466 5.11 28.65 67.05
CA GLU A 466 5.21 29.70 68.06
C GLU A 466 6.70 29.99 68.31
N PRO A 467 7.11 31.27 68.37
CA PRO A 467 8.28 31.65 69.14
C PRO A 467 7.83 31.93 70.57
N SER A 468 8.02 30.97 71.47
CA SER A 468 8.03 31.22 72.90
C SER A 468 9.37 31.85 73.29
N ASP A 469 9.48 33.17 73.24
CA ASP A 469 10.52 33.91 73.94
C ASP A 469 9.87 34.96 74.85
N ASN A 470 9.62 34.54 76.08
CA ASN A 470 9.50 35.45 77.22
C ASN A 470 10.91 35.93 77.57
N ILE A 471 11.24 37.17 77.22
CA ILE A 471 12.20 37.96 77.99
C ILE A 471 11.39 38.90 78.87
N ALA A 472 11.45 38.63 80.16
CA ALA A 472 10.89 39.47 81.21
C ALA A 472 11.48 40.89 81.15
N GLN A 473 10.60 41.89 81.20
CA GLN A 473 10.81 43.00 82.11
C GLN A 473 9.99 42.72 83.36
N THR A 474 10.68 42.88 84.49
CA THR A 474 10.35 42.67 85.92
C THR A 474 10.22 41.23 86.40
#